data_AF-A0A7C7GNM7-F1
#
_entry.id   AF-A0A7C7GNM7-F1
#
_cell.length_a   1.000
_cell.length_b   1.000
_cell.length_c   1.000
_cell.angle_alpha   90.00
_cell.angle_beta   90.00
_cell.angle_gamma   90.00
#
_symmetry.space_group_name_H-M   'P 1'
#
loop_
_entity.id
_entity.type
_entity.pdbx_description
1 polymer ?
#
loop_
_entity_poly.entity_id
_entity_poly.type
_entity_poly.pdbx_seq_one_letter_code
_entity_poly.pdbx_strand_id
1 'polypeptide(L)'
;MLDNDMLTLKEKHEYEAEIEQLKERLRIMSANHSDVKSKYSRLRVRYDEMITTRTDSARELIKRRFNGEKMRLQEIANKSGLSYFTVRKLSSELVA
;
A
#
# COMPACT_ATOMS: atom_id res chain seq x y z
N MET A 1 -40.86 3.18 44.93
CA MET A 1 -39.57 3.72 45.41
C MET A 1 -38.62 3.63 44.23
N LEU A 2 -38.29 4.76 43.62
CA LEU A 2 -37.26 4.83 42.58
C LEU A 2 -35.94 4.97 43.32
N ASP A 3 -35.13 3.91 43.31
CA ASP A 3 -33.74 3.99 43.73
C ASP A 3 -33.04 4.97 42.78
N ASN A 4 -32.84 6.20 43.25
CA ASN A 4 -31.95 7.15 42.62
C ASN A 4 -30.53 6.61 42.86
N ASP A 5 -29.98 5.88 41.89
CA ASP A 5 -28.54 5.63 41.76
C ASP A 5 -27.82 6.98 41.57
N MET A 6 -27.70 7.73 42.66
CA MET A 6 -26.92 8.96 42.70
C MET A 6 -25.47 8.58 42.97
N LEU A 7 -24.64 8.68 41.94
CA LEU A 7 -23.19 8.53 42.04
C LEU A 7 -22.64 9.44 43.14
N THR A 8 -21.77 8.89 43.97
CA THR A 8 -21.03 9.68 44.94
C THR A 8 -20.08 10.63 44.22
N LEU A 9 -19.71 11.75 44.87
CA LEU A 9 -18.78 12.72 44.30
C LEU A 9 -17.43 12.11 43.92
N LYS A 10 -17.01 11.06 44.66
CA LYS A 10 -15.79 10.31 44.39
C LYS A 10 -15.91 9.50 43.10
N GLU A 11 -16.98 8.71 42.96
CA GLU A 11 -17.22 7.93 41.74
C GLU A 11 -17.36 8.83 40.51
N LYS A 12 -17.98 10.02 40.67
CA LYS A 12 -18.05 11.02 39.61
C LYS A 12 -16.66 11.49 39.16
N HIS A 13 -15.76 11.82 40.09
CA HIS A 13 -14.39 12.21 39.75
C HIS A 13 -13.59 11.07 39.11
N GLU A 14 -13.79 9.83 39.58
CA GLU A 14 -13.13 8.65 39.01
C GLU A 14 -13.57 8.42 37.56
N TYR A 15 -14.87 8.53 37.26
CA TYR A 15 -15.37 8.44 35.89
C TYR A 15 -14.92 9.60 35.02
N GLU A 16 -14.86 10.83 35.54
CA GLU A 16 -14.33 11.97 34.79
C GLU A 16 -12.85 11.73 34.40
N ALA A 17 -12.03 11.22 35.32
CA ALA A 17 -10.65 10.87 35.04
C ALA A 17 -10.54 9.74 34.00
N GLU A 18 -11.38 8.70 34.09
CA GLU A 18 -11.41 7.60 33.13
C GLU A 18 -11.82 8.08 31.73
N ILE A 19 -12.84 8.93 31.63
CA ILE A 19 -13.29 9.52 30.36
C ILE A 19 -12.15 10.31 29.70
N GLU A 20 -11.41 11.12 30.45
CA GLU A 20 -10.28 11.87 29.90
C GLU A 20 -9.14 10.96 29.41
N GLN A 21 -8.84 9.87 30.14
CA GLN A 21 -7.87 8.88 29.68
C GLN A 21 -8.33 8.17 28.39
N LEU A 22 -9.62 7.82 28.30
CA LEU A 22 -10.19 7.19 27.10
C LEU A 22 -10.17 8.14 25.90
N LYS A 23 -10.46 9.44 26.09
CA LYS A 23 -10.34 10.46 25.04
C LYS A 23 -8.92 10.56 24.50
N GLU A 24 -7.90 10.58 25.36
CA GLU A 24 -6.51 10.65 24.92
C GLU A 24 -6.09 9.38 24.16
N ARG A 25 -6.49 8.21 24.64
CA ARG A 25 -6.26 6.94 23.91
C ARG A 25 -6.91 6.96 22.53
N LEU A 26 -8.16 7.43 22.43
CA LEU A 26 -8.88 7.55 21.15
C LEU A 26 -8.17 8.53 20.20
N ARG A 27 -7.65 9.64 20.73
CA ARG A 27 -6.89 10.64 19.96
C ARG A 27 -5.62 10.02 19.37
N ILE A 28 -4.84 9.31 20.18
CA ILE A 28 -3.61 8.62 19.74
C ILE A 28 -3.93 7.55 18.69
N MET A 29 -4.95 6.71 18.94
CA MET A 29 -5.36 5.67 18.00
C MET A 29 -5.80 6.26 16.66
N SER A 30 -6.55 7.36 16.68
CA SER A 30 -7.00 8.04 15.46
C SER A 30 -5.83 8.63 14.67
N ALA A 31 -4.86 9.24 15.35
CA ALA A 31 -3.64 9.75 14.73
C ALA A 31 -2.82 8.61 14.09
N ASN A 32 -2.62 7.51 14.81
CA ASN A 32 -1.90 6.34 14.31
C ASN A 32 -2.61 5.71 13.09
N HIS A 33 -3.93 5.60 13.13
CA HIS A 33 -4.72 5.09 12.00
C HIS A 33 -4.56 5.96 10.74
N SER A 34 -4.56 7.29 10.91
CA SER A 34 -4.31 8.24 9.82
C SER A 34 -2.90 8.09 9.22
N ASP A 35 -1.87 7.92 10.06
CA ASP A 35 -0.49 7.70 9.61
C ASP A 35 -0.34 6.38 8.85
N VAL A 36 -0.92 5.28 9.37
CA VAL A 36 -0.94 3.97 8.69
C VAL A 36 -1.63 4.08 7.33
N LYS A 37 -2.80 4.72 7.27
CA LYS A 37 -3.52 4.95 6.01
C LYS A 37 -2.67 5.72 5.00
N SER A 38 -2.00 6.78 5.45
CA SER A 38 -1.12 7.60 4.62
C SER A 38 0.09 6.81 4.10
N LYS A 39 0.72 6.01 4.96
CA LYS A 39 1.84 5.13 4.59
C LYS A 39 1.41 4.09 3.55
N TYR A 40 0.24 3.47 3.74
CA TYR A 40 -0.30 2.51 2.79
C TYR A 40 -0.56 3.14 1.41
N SER A 41 -1.19 4.31 1.37
CA SER A 41 -1.43 5.04 0.12
C SER A 41 -0.12 5.37 -0.62
N ARG A 42 0.91 5.85 0.10
CA ARG A 42 2.23 6.12 -0.50
C ARG A 42 2.91 4.86 -1.03
N LEU A 43 2.83 3.76 -0.28
CA LEU A 43 3.41 2.48 -0.71
C LEU A 43 2.74 1.96 -1.97
N ARG A 44 1.41 2.07 -2.06
CA ARG A 44 0.64 1.71 -3.25
C ARG A 44 1.08 2.51 -4.46
N VAL A 45 1.16 3.84 -4.36
CA VAL A 45 1.62 4.70 -5.46
C VAL A 45 3.02 4.29 -5.93
N ARG A 46 3.97 4.10 -5.00
CA ARG A 46 5.34 3.64 -5.34
C ARG A 46 5.35 2.28 -6.02
N TYR A 47 4.51 1.36 -5.59
CA TYR A 47 4.40 0.04 -6.20
C TYR A 47 3.88 0.15 -7.64
N ASP A 48 2.85 0.95 -7.87
CA ASP A 48 2.26 1.19 -9.20
C ASP A 48 3.27 1.86 -10.15
N GLU A 49 4.03 2.85 -9.68
CA GLU A 49 5.13 3.49 -10.41
C GLU A 49 6.24 2.50 -10.77
N MET A 50 6.63 1.64 -9.82
CA MET A 50 7.64 0.61 -10.04
C MET A 50 7.20 -0.39 -11.12
N ILE A 51 5.96 -0.87 -11.07
CA ILE A 51 5.43 -1.81 -12.07
C ILE A 51 5.35 -1.15 -13.45
N THR A 52 4.93 0.10 -13.53
CA THR A 52 4.93 0.88 -14.77
C THR A 52 6.34 0.95 -15.37
N THR A 53 7.32 1.38 -14.56
CA THR A 53 8.73 1.51 -14.98
C THR A 53 9.30 0.17 -15.48
N ARG A 54 9.03 -0.93 -14.77
CA ARG A 54 9.48 -2.28 -15.17
C ARG A 54 8.83 -2.72 -16.48
N THR A 55 7.55 -2.41 -16.65
CA THR A 55 6.80 -2.72 -17.88
C THR A 55 7.33 -1.94 -19.06
N ASP A 56 7.62 -0.65 -18.90
CA ASP A 56 8.19 0.20 -19.95
C ASP A 56 9.59 -0.28 -20.37
N SER A 57 10.43 -0.60 -19.37
CA SER A 57 11.76 -1.21 -19.61
C SER A 57 11.65 -2.52 -20.39
N ALA A 58 10.73 -3.41 -20.02
CA ALA A 58 10.49 -4.65 -20.76
C ALA A 58 10.02 -4.39 -22.20
N ARG A 59 9.08 -3.46 -22.40
CA ARG A 59 8.58 -3.08 -23.74
C ARG A 59 9.70 -2.56 -24.62
N GLU A 60 10.58 -1.72 -24.09
CA GLU A 60 11.70 -1.17 -24.86
C GLU A 60 12.72 -2.26 -25.25
N LEU A 61 13.07 -3.15 -24.32
CA LEU A 61 13.94 -4.28 -24.61
C LEU A 61 13.33 -5.24 -25.65
N ILE A 62 12.02 -5.45 -25.61
CA ILE A 62 11.30 -6.26 -26.61
C ILE A 62 11.37 -5.59 -27.99
N LYS A 63 11.15 -4.27 -28.08
CA LYS A 63 11.28 -3.52 -29.35
C LYS A 63 12.70 -3.62 -29.92
N ARG A 64 13.72 -3.41 -29.09
CA ARG A 64 15.13 -3.55 -29.50
C ARG A 64 15.44 -4.94 -30.03
N ARG A 65 14.88 -5.97 -29.39
CA ARG A 65 14.97 -7.35 -29.90
C ARG A 65 14.35 -7.49 -31.29
N PHE A 66 13.16 -6.94 -31.52
CA PHE A 66 12.53 -6.97 -32.85
C PHE A 66 13.32 -6.19 -33.91
N ASN A 67 14.03 -5.15 -33.50
CA ASN A 67 14.95 -4.39 -34.36
C ASN A 67 16.30 -5.10 -34.62
N GLY A 68 16.44 -6.37 -34.21
CA GLY A 68 17.59 -7.21 -34.56
C GLY A 68 18.58 -7.46 -33.42
N GLU A 69 18.36 -6.90 -32.23
CA GLU A 69 19.21 -7.22 -31.08
C GLU A 69 18.97 -8.67 -30.61
N LYS A 70 20.05 -9.46 -30.53
CA LYS A 70 19.99 -10.84 -30.03
C LYS A 70 19.81 -10.84 -28.50
N MET A 71 18.57 -10.96 -28.05
CA MET A 71 18.23 -11.14 -26.63
C MET A 71 17.12 -12.16 -26.47
N ARG A 72 17.25 -13.09 -25.53
CA ARG A 72 16.22 -14.07 -25.16
C ARG A 72 15.16 -13.41 -24.26
N LEU A 73 13.92 -13.92 -24.28
CA LEU A 73 12.85 -13.35 -23.46
C LEU A 73 13.16 -13.51 -21.96
N GLN A 74 13.88 -14.57 -21.59
CA GLN A 74 14.37 -14.77 -20.24
C GLN A 74 15.35 -13.68 -19.80
N GLU A 75 16.22 -13.20 -20.70
CA GLU A 75 17.17 -12.11 -20.39
C GLU A 75 16.44 -10.79 -20.19
N ILE A 76 15.39 -10.54 -20.99
CA ILE A 76 14.53 -9.36 -20.84
C ILE A 76 13.78 -9.41 -19.50
N ALA A 77 13.26 -10.57 -19.10
CA ALA A 77 12.62 -10.77 -17.81
C ALA A 77 13.57 -10.43 -16.65
N ASN A 78 14.79 -10.96 -16.72
CA ASN A 78 15.82 -10.68 -15.72
C ASN A 78 16.18 -9.18 -15.67
N LYS A 79 16.36 -8.52 -16.83
CA LYS A 79 16.73 -7.08 -16.90
C LYS A 79 15.61 -6.14 -16.46
N SER A 80 14.36 -6.49 -16.72
CA SER A 80 13.19 -5.68 -16.37
C SER A 80 12.64 -5.97 -14.97
N GLY A 81 13.10 -7.04 -14.31
CA GLY A 81 12.57 -7.47 -13.02
C GLY A 81 11.11 -7.94 -13.11
N LEU A 82 10.71 -8.46 -14.27
CA LEU A 82 9.40 -9.06 -14.52
C LEU A 82 9.52 -10.58 -14.67
N SER A 83 8.39 -11.27 -14.54
CA SER A 83 8.34 -12.71 -14.81
C SER A 83 8.50 -12.98 -16.31
N TYR A 84 9.05 -14.16 -16.64
CA TYR A 84 9.10 -14.64 -18.02
C TYR A 84 7.71 -14.64 -18.68
N PHE A 85 6.68 -15.05 -17.94
CA PHE A 85 5.32 -15.09 -18.43
C PHE A 85 4.80 -13.70 -18.84
N THR A 86 5.05 -12.68 -17.98
CA THR A 86 4.69 -11.29 -18.27
C THR A 86 5.38 -10.78 -19.52
N VAL A 87 6.69 -11.01 -19.62
CA VAL A 87 7.48 -10.59 -20.80
C VAL A 87 7.01 -11.31 -22.06
N ARG A 88 6.69 -12.61 -21.98
CA ARG A 88 6.14 -13.36 -23.12
C ARG A 88 4.81 -12.76 -23.58
N LYS A 89 3.91 -12.43 -22.65
CA LYS A 89 2.62 -11.79 -22.96
C LYS A 89 2.82 -10.43 -23.64
N LEU A 90 3.66 -9.57 -23.05
CA LEU A 90 4.00 -8.26 -23.64
C LEU A 90 4.61 -8.40 -25.04
N SER A 91 5.46 -9.41 -25.23
CA SER A 91 6.06 -9.69 -26.54
C SER A 91 5.03 -10.13 -27.56
N SER A 92 3.99 -10.85 -27.17
CA SER A 92 2.89 -11.23 -28.06
C SER A 92 2.02 -10.03 -28.42
N GLU A 93 1.72 -9.16 -27.45
CA GLU A 93 0.92 -7.93 -27.64
C GLU A 93 1.62 -6.90 -28.55
N LEU A 94 2.95 -6.86 -28.58
CA LEU A 94 3.72 -5.93 -29.41
C LEU A 94 3.92 -6.40 -30.85
N VAL A 95 3.62 -7.67 -31.14
CA VAL A 95 3.75 -8.29 -32.48
C VAL A 95 2.40 -8.38 -33.19
N ALA A 96 1.29 -8.36 -32.44
CA ALA A 96 -0.07 -8.29 -32.97
C ALA A 96 -0.36 -6.89 -33.53
#